data_AF-A0AAD4NAW4-F1
#
_entry.id   AF-A0AAD4NAW4-F1
#
_cell.length_a   1.000
_cell.length_b   1.000
_cell.length_c   1.000
_cell.angle_alpha   90.00
_cell.angle_beta   90.00
_cell.angle_gamma   90.00
#
_symmetry.space_group_name_H-M   'P 1'
#
loop_
_entity.id
_entity.type
_entity.pdbx_description
1 polymer ?
#
loop_
_entity_poly.entity_id
_entity_poly.type
_entity_poly.pdbx_seq_one_letter_code
_entity_poly.pdbx_strand_id
1 'polypeptide(L)'
;MGSSLCKPRPKKRITTSSWVANDNVNPFESSFTKKERVCLRETYQRLSDPKEVIGQIFVDIVCDLCPEFKKVFGVDRAPKVQFMKMPKLGGHVSRMTDFFEQITSMIGFTENLIGAWQLVRKTGRLHAKVAFLESNQNQLEKNYFSIVIDTFIEQFIPHVAGTQKDHLSTNSGGGATETNGTTAESEAEKKKVRFAQHYTPVFIADVWRRFFGVLNAQLTESFEFERQKCLDANNQQTLAPHQRAEEVERKKRQNAERQSEIENSIVVPSEKEKMEQMFEDPF
;
A
#
# COMPACT_ATOMS: atom_id res chain seq x y z
N MET A 1 23.14 -50.84 -25.53
CA MET A 1 23.92 -49.76 -24.89
C MET A 1 23.52 -48.45 -25.54
N GLY A 2 23.01 -47.49 -24.77
CA GLY A 2 22.80 -46.11 -25.23
C GLY A 2 21.37 -45.59 -25.15
N SER A 3 20.85 -45.37 -23.95
CA SER A 3 19.72 -44.46 -23.69
C SER A 3 20.22 -43.01 -23.78
N SER A 4 19.49 -42.14 -24.48
CA SER A 4 19.58 -40.69 -24.25
C SER A 4 18.19 -40.14 -23.96
N LEU A 5 18.01 -39.83 -22.67
CA LEU A 5 16.82 -39.27 -22.06
C LEU A 5 16.69 -37.80 -22.46
N CYS A 6 15.63 -37.46 -23.21
CA CYS A 6 15.14 -36.09 -23.28
C CYS A 6 14.67 -35.66 -21.89
N LYS A 7 15.48 -34.85 -21.19
CA LYS A 7 15.03 -34.15 -19.98
C LYS A 7 14.14 -32.98 -20.39
N PRO A 8 12.92 -32.84 -19.83
CA PRO A 8 12.10 -31.65 -20.07
C PRO A 8 12.80 -30.42 -19.46
N ARG A 9 12.90 -29.34 -20.23
CA ARG A 9 13.41 -28.04 -19.74
C ARG A 9 12.58 -27.61 -18.53
N PRO A 10 13.18 -27.25 -17.39
CA PRO A 10 12.43 -26.66 -16.30
C PRO A 10 11.79 -25.35 -16.79
N LYS A 11 10.46 -25.25 -16.68
CA LYS A 11 9.75 -23.99 -16.83
C LYS A 11 10.44 -22.99 -15.91
N LYS A 12 10.94 -21.87 -16.45
CA LYS A 12 11.39 -20.73 -15.66
C LYS A 12 10.21 -20.31 -14.78
N ARG A 13 10.27 -20.69 -13.49
CA ARG A 13 9.37 -20.18 -12.47
C ARG A 13 9.63 -18.68 -12.44
N ILE A 14 8.65 -17.89 -12.88
CA ILE A 14 8.68 -16.45 -12.68
C ILE A 14 8.60 -16.26 -11.16
N THR A 15 9.76 -16.11 -10.53
CA THR A 15 9.90 -15.74 -9.12
C THR A 15 9.66 -14.24 -9.00
N THR A 16 8.40 -13.84 -9.01
CA THR A 16 7.94 -12.50 -8.62
C THR A 16 8.03 -12.34 -7.10
N SER A 17 9.21 -12.50 -6.52
CA SER A 17 9.63 -11.96 -5.21
C SER A 17 10.89 -12.69 -4.74
N SER A 18 12.00 -11.97 -4.67
CA SER A 18 13.29 -12.43 -4.14
C SER A 18 13.27 -12.85 -2.66
N TRP A 19 12.11 -12.82 -2.00
CA TRP A 19 11.95 -12.95 -0.54
C TRP A 19 11.18 -14.20 -0.11
N VAL A 20 10.71 -15.03 -1.06
CA VAL A 20 10.18 -16.37 -0.75
C VAL A 20 11.33 -17.38 -0.49
N ALA A 21 12.58 -16.90 -0.44
CA ALA A 21 13.75 -17.71 -0.11
C ALA A 21 13.95 -17.78 1.41
N ASN A 22 13.37 -18.83 2.00
CA ASN A 22 13.69 -19.61 3.21
C ASN A 22 14.27 -19.03 4.53
N ASP A 23 14.77 -17.79 4.64
CA ASP A 23 15.43 -17.34 5.88
C ASP A 23 14.70 -16.22 6.65
N ASN A 24 13.78 -15.50 6.02
CA ASN A 24 12.97 -14.47 6.71
C ASN A 24 11.62 -15.04 7.13
N VAL A 25 11.44 -15.21 8.45
CA VAL A 25 10.15 -15.58 9.05
C VAL A 25 9.18 -14.41 8.94
N ASN A 26 7.95 -14.67 8.49
CA ASN A 26 6.92 -13.64 8.37
C ASN A 26 6.61 -13.03 9.76
N PRO A 27 6.88 -11.73 9.99
CA PRO A 27 6.70 -11.13 11.31
C PRO A 27 5.23 -11.08 11.75
N PHE A 28 4.27 -11.08 10.81
CA PHE A 28 2.84 -11.14 11.13
C PHE A 28 2.39 -12.51 11.63
N GLU A 29 3.16 -13.55 11.33
CA GLU A 29 2.92 -14.92 11.80
C GLU A 29 3.62 -15.18 13.13
N SER A 30 4.88 -14.74 13.27
CA SER A 30 5.67 -14.97 14.49
C SER A 30 5.32 -14.02 15.65
N SER A 31 4.86 -12.80 15.37
CA SER A 31 4.65 -11.77 16.40
C SER A 31 3.21 -11.68 16.92
N PHE A 32 2.25 -12.36 16.27
CA PHE A 32 0.82 -12.27 16.61
C PHE A 32 0.14 -13.63 16.59
N THR A 33 -0.54 -13.94 17.67
CA THR A 33 -1.52 -15.02 17.74
C THR A 33 -2.76 -14.68 16.91
N LYS A 34 -3.57 -15.70 16.57
CA LYS A 34 -4.83 -15.51 15.85
C LYS A 34 -5.77 -14.52 16.56
N LYS A 35 -5.88 -14.61 17.89
CA LYS A 35 -6.71 -13.71 18.71
C LYS A 35 -6.29 -12.24 18.56
N GLU A 36 -4.99 -11.97 18.54
CA GLU A 36 -4.46 -10.62 18.40
C GLU A 36 -4.67 -10.07 16.99
N ARG A 37 -4.53 -10.91 15.95
CA ARG A 37 -4.85 -10.50 14.58
C ARG A 37 -6.32 -10.18 14.39
N VAL A 38 -7.21 -10.98 14.97
CA VAL A 38 -8.66 -10.70 14.99
C VAL A 38 -8.93 -9.39 15.74
N CYS A 39 -8.27 -9.15 16.89
CA CYS A 39 -8.37 -7.89 17.62
C CYS A 39 -8.04 -6.66 16.75
N LEU A 40 -6.96 -6.70 15.97
CA LEU A 40 -6.61 -5.61 15.02
C LEU A 40 -7.75 -5.35 14.03
N ARG A 41 -8.35 -6.41 13.47
CA ARG A 41 -9.46 -6.27 12.51
C ARG A 41 -10.71 -5.70 13.18
N GLU A 42 -11.16 -6.31 14.26
CA GLU A 42 -12.40 -5.91 14.91
C GLU A 42 -12.33 -4.48 15.44
N THR A 43 -11.20 -4.09 16.03
CA THR A 43 -11.04 -2.73 16.59
C THR A 43 -10.90 -1.66 15.52
N TYR A 44 -10.26 -1.96 14.38
CA TYR A 44 -10.28 -1.05 13.23
C TYR A 44 -11.70 -0.87 12.67
N GLN A 45 -12.47 -1.96 12.53
CA GLN A 45 -13.86 -1.91 12.04
C GLN A 45 -14.84 -1.19 12.96
N ARG A 46 -14.49 -0.98 14.24
CA ARG A 46 -15.31 -0.21 15.19
C ARG A 46 -15.22 1.30 14.96
N LEU A 47 -14.19 1.78 14.26
CA LEU A 47 -14.08 3.21 13.92
C LEU A 47 -15.20 3.61 12.97
N SER A 48 -15.89 4.70 13.28
CA SER A 48 -16.98 5.26 12.47
C SER A 48 -16.46 5.92 11.20
N ASP A 49 -15.44 6.77 11.33
CA ASP A 49 -14.73 7.42 10.21
C ASP A 49 -13.21 7.29 10.38
N PRO A 50 -12.61 6.16 9.96
CA PRO A 50 -11.16 5.99 10.05
C PRO A 50 -10.40 6.99 9.19
N LYS A 51 -10.99 7.48 8.09
CA LYS A 51 -10.32 8.42 7.17
C LYS A 51 -10.17 9.79 7.82
N GLU A 52 -11.17 10.24 8.57
CA GLU A 52 -11.10 11.48 9.32
C GLU A 52 -10.03 11.43 10.42
N VAL A 53 -10.00 10.34 11.21
CA VAL A 53 -8.96 10.13 12.24
C VAL A 53 -7.56 10.14 11.61
N ILE A 54 -7.33 9.35 10.56
CA ILE A 54 -6.05 9.30 9.84
C ILE A 54 -5.70 10.68 9.25
N GLY A 55 -6.70 11.38 8.72
CA GLY A 55 -6.54 12.73 8.16
C GLY A 55 -6.05 13.73 9.19
N GLN A 56 -6.66 13.75 10.38
CA GLN A 56 -6.26 14.64 11.46
C GLN A 56 -4.81 14.37 11.90
N ILE A 57 -4.43 13.09 12.06
CA ILE A 57 -3.06 12.70 12.39
C ILE A 57 -2.07 13.24 11.34
N PHE A 58 -2.37 13.07 10.04
CA PHE A 58 -1.49 13.60 8.99
C PHE A 58 -1.44 15.12 8.96
N VAL A 59 -2.54 15.80 9.27
CA VAL A 59 -2.57 17.25 9.38
C VAL A 59 -1.63 17.73 10.49
N ASP A 60 -1.63 17.07 11.64
CA ASP A 60 -0.76 17.41 12.77
C ASP A 60 0.71 17.05 12.48
N ILE A 61 0.98 15.91 11.82
CA ILE A 61 2.33 15.59 11.32
C ILE A 61 2.85 16.70 10.41
N VAL A 62 2.06 17.14 9.43
CA VAL A 62 2.49 18.14 8.43
C VAL A 62 2.60 19.54 9.01
N CYS A 63 1.83 19.87 10.06
CA CYS A 63 1.87 21.18 10.68
C CYS A 63 2.99 21.30 11.72
N ASP A 64 3.12 20.29 12.59
CA ASP A 64 3.79 20.45 13.88
C ASP A 64 5.06 19.61 14.00
N LEU A 65 5.15 18.46 13.31
CA LEU A 65 6.28 17.53 13.43
C LEU A 65 7.25 17.58 12.24
N CYS A 66 6.72 17.58 11.02
CA CYS A 66 7.47 17.52 9.76
C CYS A 66 6.96 18.61 8.79
N PRO A 67 7.21 19.90 9.05
CA PRO A 67 6.77 20.99 8.17
C PRO A 67 7.31 20.90 6.75
N GLU A 68 8.44 20.22 6.53
CA GLU A 68 8.99 19.92 5.20
C GLU A 68 8.05 19.05 4.33
N PHE A 69 7.16 18.28 4.96
CA PHE A 69 6.11 17.53 4.26
C PHE A 69 5.09 18.45 3.58
N LYS A 70 4.97 19.71 3.99
CA LYS A 70 4.10 20.67 3.32
C LYS A 70 4.43 20.79 1.84
N LYS A 71 5.72 20.82 1.48
CA LYS A 71 6.14 20.86 0.07
C LYS A 71 5.92 19.52 -0.64
N VAL A 72 6.19 18.40 0.05
CA VAL A 72 6.01 17.04 -0.50
C VAL A 72 4.55 16.80 -0.86
N PHE A 73 3.63 17.16 0.04
CA PHE A 73 2.19 17.03 -0.14
C PHE A 73 1.52 18.24 -0.80
N GLY A 74 2.29 19.24 -1.22
CA GLY A 74 1.76 20.41 -1.96
C GLY A 74 0.72 21.22 -1.18
N VAL A 75 0.96 21.41 0.12
CA VAL A 75 0.11 22.19 1.04
C VAL A 75 0.86 23.36 1.68
N ASP A 76 2.03 23.73 1.15
CA ASP A 76 2.89 24.82 1.62
C ASP A 76 2.22 26.19 1.57
N ARG A 77 1.27 26.40 0.64
CA ARG A 77 0.51 27.65 0.50
C ARG A 77 -0.97 27.53 0.86
N ALA A 78 -1.43 26.33 1.20
CA ALA A 78 -2.83 26.12 1.52
C ALA A 78 -3.11 26.48 3.00
N PRO A 79 -4.31 26.96 3.35
CA PRO A 79 -4.72 27.04 4.74
C PRO A 79 -5.01 25.63 5.31
N LYS A 80 -4.78 25.42 6.62
CA LYS A 80 -4.92 24.10 7.31
C LYS A 80 -6.26 23.42 7.00
N VAL A 81 -7.36 24.18 7.00
CA VAL A 81 -8.73 23.66 6.72
C VAL A 81 -8.92 23.10 5.31
N GLN A 82 -8.03 23.41 4.36
CA GLN A 82 -8.09 22.91 2.98
C GLN A 82 -7.17 21.71 2.75
N PHE A 83 -6.31 21.36 3.70
CA PHE A 83 -5.29 20.30 3.56
C PHE A 83 -5.87 18.98 3.06
N MET A 84 -7.01 18.56 3.61
CA MET A 84 -7.69 17.33 3.24
C MET A 84 -8.30 17.34 1.84
N LYS A 85 -8.52 18.52 1.26
CA LYS A 85 -9.00 18.69 -0.12
C LYS A 85 -7.86 18.71 -1.14
N MET A 86 -6.61 18.83 -0.67
CA MET A 86 -5.45 18.90 -1.57
C MET A 86 -5.13 17.51 -2.15
N PRO A 87 -4.92 17.38 -3.48
CA PRO A 87 -4.84 16.08 -4.14
C PRO A 87 -3.77 15.14 -3.58
N LYS A 88 -2.59 15.68 -3.23
CA LYS A 88 -1.48 14.85 -2.75
C LYS A 88 -1.69 14.41 -1.29
N LEU A 89 -2.03 15.33 -0.39
CA LEU A 89 -2.26 15.02 1.03
C LEU A 89 -3.53 14.18 1.22
N GLY A 90 -4.68 14.66 0.73
CA GLY A 90 -5.96 13.94 0.81
C GLY A 90 -5.92 12.59 0.08
N GLY A 91 -5.19 12.52 -1.04
CA GLY A 91 -4.92 11.27 -1.74
C GLY A 91 -3.99 10.33 -0.96
N HIS A 92 -3.06 10.84 -0.15
CA HIS A 92 -2.21 10.01 0.71
C HIS A 92 -2.98 9.47 1.91
N VAL A 93 -3.83 10.30 2.54
CA VAL A 93 -4.72 9.87 3.62
C VAL A 93 -5.67 8.77 3.15
N SER A 94 -6.29 8.92 1.97
CA SER A 94 -7.13 7.87 1.39
C SER A 94 -6.35 6.57 1.20
N ARG A 95 -5.14 6.63 0.62
CA ARG A 95 -4.27 5.45 0.44
C ARG A 95 -3.85 4.80 1.76
N MET A 96 -3.62 5.58 2.82
CA MET A 96 -3.30 5.05 4.14
C MET A 96 -4.51 4.35 4.77
N THR A 97 -5.70 4.93 4.60
CA THR A 97 -6.97 4.32 5.04
C THR A 97 -7.20 2.98 4.35
N ASP A 98 -7.03 2.94 3.02
CA ASP A 98 -7.15 1.70 2.23
C ASP A 98 -6.09 0.67 2.63
N PHE A 99 -4.87 1.13 2.94
CA PHE A 99 -3.79 0.27 3.41
C PHE A 99 -4.13 -0.39 4.74
N PHE A 100 -4.65 0.35 5.73
CA PHE A 100 -5.10 -0.20 7.01
C PHE A 100 -6.31 -1.14 6.84
N GLU A 101 -7.27 -0.80 6.00
CA GLU A 101 -8.40 -1.69 5.71
C GLU A 101 -7.93 -3.02 5.11
N GLN A 102 -7.07 -2.97 4.09
CA GLN A 102 -6.55 -4.16 3.43
C GLN A 102 -5.70 -5.02 4.37
N ILE A 103 -4.77 -4.41 5.11
CA ILE A 103 -3.86 -5.19 5.95
C ILE A 103 -4.58 -5.81 7.15
N THR A 104 -5.48 -5.08 7.81
CA THR A 104 -6.25 -5.62 8.94
C THR A 104 -7.20 -6.73 8.48
N SER A 105 -7.79 -6.60 7.28
CA SER A 105 -8.57 -7.65 6.65
C SER A 105 -7.72 -8.89 6.33
N MET A 106 -6.53 -8.71 5.75
CA MET A 106 -5.63 -9.84 5.44
C MET A 106 -5.16 -10.57 6.69
N ILE A 107 -4.77 -9.87 7.75
CA ILE A 107 -4.24 -10.52 8.97
C ILE A 107 -5.34 -11.13 9.84
N GLY A 108 -6.46 -10.41 10.01
CA GLY A 108 -7.47 -10.72 11.03
C GLY A 108 -8.78 -11.31 10.50
N PHE A 109 -9.01 -11.28 9.18
CA PHE A 109 -10.21 -11.86 8.56
C PHE A 109 -9.87 -13.02 7.62
N THR A 110 -9.08 -12.78 6.58
CA THR A 110 -8.77 -13.82 5.56
C THR A 110 -7.58 -14.71 5.93
N GLU A 111 -6.84 -14.36 6.99
CA GLU A 111 -5.58 -15.01 7.41
C GLU A 111 -4.52 -15.10 6.29
N ASN A 112 -4.57 -14.21 5.30
CA ASN A 112 -3.56 -14.09 4.25
C ASN A 112 -2.32 -13.33 4.77
N LEU A 113 -1.57 -13.96 5.67
CA LEU A 113 -0.40 -13.36 6.32
C LEU A 113 0.74 -13.07 5.33
N ILE A 114 0.89 -13.91 4.31
CA ILE A 114 1.89 -13.71 3.24
C ILE A 114 1.53 -12.47 2.42
N GLY A 115 0.26 -12.32 2.04
CA GLY A 115 -0.24 -11.15 1.33
C GLY A 115 -0.09 -9.86 2.13
N ALA A 116 -0.38 -9.89 3.43
CA ALA A 116 -0.14 -8.76 4.34
C ALA A 116 1.33 -8.35 4.35
N TRP A 117 2.24 -9.33 4.50
CA TRP A 117 3.67 -9.06 4.50
C TRP A 117 4.17 -8.49 3.17
N GLN A 118 3.70 -9.05 2.05
CA GLN A 118 4.01 -8.56 0.71
C GLN A 118 3.50 -7.15 0.47
N LEU A 119 2.29 -6.81 0.96
CA LEU A 119 1.71 -5.47 0.84
C LEU A 119 2.60 -4.44 1.54
N VAL A 120 2.97 -4.66 2.81
CA VAL A 120 3.82 -3.72 3.57
C VAL A 120 5.15 -3.50 2.86
N ARG A 121 5.84 -4.59 2.48
CA ARG A 121 7.13 -4.47 1.80
C ARG A 121 6.99 -3.81 0.43
N LYS A 122 5.91 -4.07 -0.32
CA LYS A 122 5.64 -3.39 -1.59
C LYS A 122 5.46 -1.89 -1.37
N THR A 123 4.73 -1.49 -0.34
CA THR A 123 4.55 -0.10 0.04
C THR A 123 5.89 0.57 0.35
N GLY A 124 6.78 -0.05 1.15
CA GLY A 124 8.11 0.50 1.44
C GLY A 124 8.96 0.70 0.18
N ARG A 125 9.01 -0.30 -0.71
CA ARG A 125 9.70 -0.18 -2.01
C ARG A 125 9.14 0.93 -2.91
N LEU A 126 7.83 1.15 -2.90
CA LEU A 126 7.22 2.24 -3.68
C LEU A 126 7.63 3.62 -3.13
N HIS A 127 7.82 3.74 -1.82
CA HIS A 127 8.28 4.99 -1.21
C HIS A 127 9.75 5.30 -1.51
N ALA A 128 10.58 4.30 -1.84
CA ALA A 128 11.95 4.52 -2.32
C ALA A 128 12.02 5.32 -3.63
N LYS A 129 10.91 5.39 -4.38
CA LYS A 129 10.79 6.20 -5.61
C LYS A 129 10.34 7.64 -5.36
N VAL A 130 10.05 8.00 -4.11
CA VAL A 130 9.68 9.37 -3.73
C VAL A 130 10.98 10.13 -3.50
N ALA A 131 11.32 11.05 -4.42
CA ALA A 131 12.60 11.77 -4.43
C ALA A 131 12.96 12.42 -3.07
N PHE A 132 11.95 12.95 -2.36
CA PHE A 132 12.16 13.48 -1.01
C PHE A 132 12.67 12.40 -0.05
N LEU A 133 12.00 11.24 0.01
CA LEU A 133 12.42 10.17 0.91
C LEU A 133 13.72 9.54 0.44
N GLU A 134 13.93 9.34 -0.87
CA GLU A 134 15.18 8.83 -1.41
C GLU A 134 16.40 9.60 -0.88
N SER A 135 16.30 10.94 -0.86
CA SER A 135 17.39 11.84 -0.46
C SER A 135 17.48 12.08 1.05
N ASN A 136 16.37 12.00 1.78
CA ASN A 136 16.31 12.44 3.18
C ASN A 136 16.02 11.33 4.20
N GLN A 137 15.53 10.17 3.77
CA GLN A 137 15.28 9.03 4.67
C GLN A 137 16.61 8.50 5.20
N ASN A 138 16.80 8.51 6.51
CA ASN A 138 18.03 8.03 7.12
C ASN A 138 17.73 7.38 8.47
N GLN A 139 18.10 6.12 8.66
CA GLN A 139 17.87 5.39 9.90
C GLN A 139 18.58 6.00 11.12
N LEU A 140 19.74 6.64 10.92
CA LEU A 140 20.56 7.19 12.00
C LEU A 140 20.24 8.65 12.33
N GLU A 141 19.60 9.36 11.40
CA GLU A 141 19.31 10.79 11.55
C GLU A 141 17.80 11.04 11.62
N LYS A 142 17.08 10.74 10.53
CA LYS A 142 15.65 11.00 10.42
C LYS A 142 14.93 9.89 9.64
N ASN A 143 14.33 8.97 10.38
CA ASN A 143 13.45 7.95 9.82
C ASN A 143 12.02 8.50 9.76
N TYR A 144 11.58 8.93 8.59
CA TYR A 144 10.24 9.48 8.38
C TYR A 144 9.13 8.46 8.58
N PHE A 145 9.36 7.17 8.34
CA PHE A 145 8.39 6.13 8.67
C PHE A 145 8.20 6.02 10.17
N SER A 146 9.29 6.07 10.95
CA SER A 146 9.21 6.04 12.41
C SER A 146 8.46 7.24 12.94
N ILE A 147 8.77 8.46 12.49
CA ILE A 147 8.05 9.67 12.92
C ILE A 147 6.54 9.56 12.67
N VAL A 148 6.16 9.15 11.45
CA VAL A 148 4.74 8.95 11.12
C VAL A 148 4.13 7.89 12.03
N ILE A 149 4.76 6.72 12.13
CA ILE A 149 4.22 5.58 12.90
C ILE A 149 4.13 5.87 14.39
N ASP A 150 5.12 6.55 14.98
CA ASP A 150 5.12 6.94 16.38
C ASP A 150 3.96 7.91 16.66
N THR A 151 3.69 8.84 15.74
CA THR A 151 2.51 9.71 15.82
C THR A 151 1.20 8.91 15.74
N PHE A 152 1.13 7.90 14.87
CA PHE A 152 -0.02 6.97 14.83
C PHE A 152 -0.15 6.19 16.14
N ILE A 153 0.95 5.73 16.74
CA ILE A 153 0.90 5.04 18.04
C ILE A 153 0.30 5.94 19.12
N GLU A 154 0.68 7.22 19.14
CA GLU A 154 0.21 8.18 20.15
C GLU A 154 -1.25 8.60 19.92
N GLN A 155 -1.63 8.87 18.67
CA GLN A 155 -2.92 9.49 18.36
C GLN A 155 -3.97 8.49 17.88
N PHE A 156 -3.61 7.45 17.13
CA PHE A 156 -4.56 6.48 16.57
C PHE A 156 -5.00 5.43 17.59
N ILE A 157 -4.07 4.96 18.43
CA ILE A 157 -4.36 3.89 19.40
C ILE A 157 -5.50 4.27 20.37
N PRO A 158 -5.56 5.49 20.93
CA PRO A 158 -6.67 5.89 21.79
C PRO A 158 -8.05 5.79 21.12
N HIS A 159 -8.14 6.03 19.81
CA HIS A 159 -9.39 5.85 19.05
C HIS A 159 -9.80 4.37 18.94
N VAL A 160 -8.89 3.49 18.50
CA VAL A 160 -9.21 2.05 18.35
C VAL A 160 -9.38 1.33 19.69
N ALA A 161 -8.77 1.83 20.76
CA ALA A 161 -8.96 1.33 22.12
C ALA A 161 -10.24 1.85 22.79
N GLY A 162 -10.92 2.84 22.18
CA GLY A 162 -12.12 3.47 22.73
C GLY A 162 -11.87 4.30 23.99
N THR A 163 -10.63 4.74 24.21
CA THR A 163 -10.27 5.59 25.36
C THR A 163 -10.38 7.08 25.05
N GLN A 164 -10.39 7.44 23.77
CA GLN A 164 -10.69 8.79 23.32
C GLN A 164 -12.20 8.97 23.16
N LYS A 165 -12.78 9.94 23.87
CA LYS A 165 -14.17 10.34 23.63
C LYS A 165 -14.21 11.04 22.29
N ASP A 166 -15.05 10.57 21.37
CA ASP A 166 -15.29 11.22 20.08
C ASP A 166 -15.71 12.68 20.30
N HIS A 167 -14.75 13.61 20.21
CA HIS A 167 -15.04 15.05 20.21
C HIS A 167 -15.59 15.53 18.85
N LEU A 168 -15.89 14.62 17.92
CA LEU A 168 -16.33 14.92 16.57
C LEU A 168 -17.86 14.98 16.41
N SER A 169 -18.49 15.78 17.27
CA SER A 169 -19.85 16.29 17.03
C SER A 169 -19.99 17.71 17.55
N THR A 170 -19.08 18.60 17.20
CA THR A 170 -19.30 20.05 17.31
C THR A 170 -18.47 20.78 16.25
N ASN A 171 -18.98 20.85 15.02
CA ASN A 171 -18.79 22.00 14.13
C ASN A 171 -19.64 21.84 12.85
N SER A 172 -20.96 21.94 13.02
CA SER A 172 -21.84 22.53 12.02
C SER A 172 -22.57 23.69 12.72
N GLY A 173 -22.27 24.91 12.28
CA GLY A 173 -22.69 26.13 12.96
C GLY A 173 -24.16 26.46 12.81
N GLY A 174 -24.69 27.14 13.83
CA GLY A 174 -25.58 28.28 13.66
C GLY A 174 -27.07 28.00 13.61
N GLY A 175 -27.74 28.09 14.76
CA GLY A 175 -29.19 28.21 14.83
C GLY A 175 -29.74 27.94 16.22
N ALA A 176 -29.78 28.97 17.06
CA ALA A 176 -30.46 28.92 18.35
C ALA A 176 -31.96 28.71 18.15
N THR A 177 -32.52 27.63 18.69
CA THR A 177 -33.87 27.62 19.28
C THR A 177 -34.03 26.40 20.19
N GLU A 178 -34.31 26.66 21.46
CA GLU A 178 -34.76 25.68 22.43
C GLU A 178 -36.16 25.17 22.03
N THR A 179 -36.34 23.86 21.88
CA THR A 179 -37.61 23.19 22.22
C THR A 179 -37.40 21.68 22.44
N ASN A 180 -37.91 21.23 23.58
CA ASN A 180 -38.12 19.88 24.08
C ASN A 180 -38.33 18.74 23.06
N GLY A 181 -37.80 17.57 23.42
CA GLY A 181 -38.59 16.32 23.37
C GLY A 181 -38.24 15.30 22.30
N THR A 182 -37.59 14.21 22.76
CA THR A 182 -37.76 12.81 22.31
C THR A 182 -37.32 12.39 20.91
N THR A 183 -36.65 11.22 20.88
CA THR A 183 -36.43 10.29 19.75
C THR A 183 -35.39 10.65 18.69
N ALA A 184 -34.11 10.43 19.01
CA ALA A 184 -33.05 10.28 18.00
C ALA A 184 -31.98 9.22 18.36
N GLU A 185 -32.27 8.27 19.26
CA GLU A 185 -31.29 7.25 19.69
C GLU A 185 -31.34 5.92 18.91
N SER A 186 -32.19 5.75 17.88
CA SER A 186 -32.52 4.38 17.39
C SER A 186 -31.99 3.94 16.02
N GLU A 187 -31.13 4.73 15.34
CA GLU A 187 -30.56 4.30 14.04
C GLU A 187 -29.07 3.95 14.08
N ALA A 188 -28.26 4.55 14.97
CA ALA A 188 -26.83 4.23 15.08
C ALA A 188 -26.58 2.85 15.73
N GLU A 189 -27.51 2.33 16.53
CA GLU A 189 -27.35 1.02 17.18
C GLU A 189 -27.61 -0.18 16.26
N LYS A 190 -28.32 0.01 15.12
CA LYS A 190 -28.76 -1.11 14.27
C LYS A 190 -27.66 -1.69 13.37
N LYS A 191 -26.46 -1.10 13.35
CA LYS A 191 -25.28 -1.65 12.66
C LYS A 191 -24.15 -2.09 13.62
N LYS A 192 -24.45 -2.33 14.90
CA LYS A 192 -23.48 -3.00 15.80
C LYS A 192 -23.31 -4.46 15.38
N VAL A 193 -22.34 -4.70 14.50
CA VAL A 193 -21.78 -6.03 14.26
C VAL A 193 -21.44 -6.63 15.63
N ARG A 194 -22.04 -7.78 15.94
CA ARG A 194 -21.86 -8.51 17.21
C ARG A 194 -20.40 -8.96 17.34
N PHE A 195 -19.54 -8.13 17.90
CA PHE A 195 -18.21 -8.54 18.33
C PHE A 195 -18.34 -9.24 19.69
N ALA A 196 -18.14 -10.56 19.69
CA ALA A 196 -18.35 -11.43 20.86
C ALA A 196 -17.17 -11.41 21.85
N GLN A 197 -16.07 -10.69 21.56
CA GLN A 197 -14.91 -10.58 22.44
C GLN A 197 -14.72 -9.14 22.96
N HIS A 198 -14.87 -8.96 24.27
CA HIS A 198 -14.50 -7.74 24.96
C HIS A 198 -12.98 -7.73 25.22
N TYR A 199 -12.22 -7.14 24.30
CA TYR A 199 -10.81 -6.81 24.53
C TYR A 199 -10.70 -5.65 25.52
N THR A 200 -9.76 -5.74 26.48
CA THR A 200 -9.47 -4.60 27.36
C THR A 200 -8.73 -3.50 26.58
N PRO A 201 -8.90 -2.21 26.91
CA PRO A 201 -8.17 -1.13 26.23
C PRO A 201 -6.65 -1.31 26.24
N VAL A 202 -6.09 -1.85 27.33
CA VAL A 202 -4.66 -2.18 27.45
C VAL A 202 -4.25 -3.24 26.44
N PHE A 203 -5.02 -4.33 26.31
CA PHE A 203 -4.74 -5.37 25.33
C PHE A 203 -4.80 -4.83 23.89
N ILE A 204 -5.78 -3.99 23.58
CA ILE A 204 -5.90 -3.34 22.27
C ILE A 204 -4.64 -2.51 22.00
N ALA A 205 -4.27 -1.63 22.94
CA ALA A 205 -3.11 -0.76 22.81
C ALA A 205 -1.80 -1.53 22.60
N ASP A 206 -1.57 -2.61 23.35
CA ASP A 206 -0.36 -3.43 23.24
C ASP A 206 -0.27 -4.15 21.89
N VAL A 207 -1.40 -4.66 21.40
CA VAL A 207 -1.47 -5.32 20.08
C VAL A 207 -1.20 -4.32 18.96
N TRP A 208 -1.85 -3.15 18.98
CA TRP A 208 -1.65 -2.11 17.96
C TRP A 208 -0.23 -1.54 17.98
N ARG A 209 0.37 -1.35 19.16
CA ARG A 209 1.75 -0.86 19.28
C ARG A 209 2.74 -1.82 18.64
N ARG A 210 2.62 -3.12 18.89
CA ARG A 210 3.45 -4.14 18.21
C ARG A 210 3.19 -4.19 16.72
N PHE A 211 1.93 -4.07 16.29
CA PHE A 211 1.57 -4.04 14.88
C PHE A 211 2.26 -2.89 14.15
N PHE A 212 2.21 -1.68 14.73
CA PHE A 212 2.93 -0.52 14.22
C PHE A 212 4.44 -0.71 14.22
N GLY A 213 5.02 -1.35 15.25
CA GLY A 213 6.43 -1.71 15.27
C GLY A 213 6.83 -2.61 14.09
N VAL A 214 6.02 -3.64 13.78
CA VAL A 214 6.24 -4.52 12.62
C VAL A 214 6.12 -3.75 11.31
N LEU A 215 5.13 -2.85 11.18
CA LEU A 215 5.00 -1.99 10.00
C LEU A 215 6.24 -1.13 9.79
N ASN A 216 6.72 -0.47 10.84
CA ASN A 216 7.88 0.41 10.77
C ASN A 216 9.13 -0.35 10.31
N ALA A 217 9.40 -1.51 10.92
CA ALA A 217 10.53 -2.35 10.56
C ALA A 217 10.45 -2.80 9.10
N GLN A 218 9.30 -3.30 8.65
CA GLN A 218 9.15 -3.84 7.30
C GLN A 218 9.10 -2.77 6.20
N LEU A 219 8.50 -1.60 6.47
CA LEU A 219 8.55 -0.45 5.56
C LEU A 219 9.98 0.06 5.41
N THR A 220 10.67 0.26 6.54
CA THR A 220 12.05 0.76 6.55
C THR A 220 13.00 -0.20 5.86
N GLU A 221 12.99 -1.48 6.22
CA GLU A 221 13.89 -2.49 5.63
C GLU A 221 13.69 -2.62 4.11
N SER A 222 12.43 -2.69 3.67
CA SER A 222 12.12 -2.83 2.23
C SER A 222 12.39 -1.55 1.44
N PHE A 223 12.23 -0.38 2.05
CA PHE A 223 12.64 0.89 1.48
C PHE A 223 14.16 0.92 1.25
N GLU A 224 14.93 0.61 2.30
CA GLU A 224 16.40 0.69 2.24
C GLU A 224 16.98 -0.27 1.22
N PHE A 225 16.45 -1.49 1.18
CA PHE A 225 16.85 -2.49 0.19
C PHE A 225 16.61 -2.01 -1.25
N GLU A 226 15.44 -1.42 -1.52
CA GLU A 226 15.13 -0.92 -2.88
C GLU A 226 15.94 0.32 -3.22
N ARG A 227 16.15 1.23 -2.26
CA ARG A 227 17.00 2.41 -2.43
C ARG A 227 18.43 2.01 -2.80
N GLN A 228 19.03 1.09 -2.05
CA GLN A 228 20.39 0.62 -2.32
C GLN A 228 20.48 -0.02 -3.71
N LYS A 229 19.50 -0.86 -4.07
CA LYS A 229 19.43 -1.48 -5.39
C LYS A 229 19.35 -0.43 -6.53
N CYS A 230 18.60 0.66 -6.34
CA CYS A 230 18.54 1.75 -7.29
C CYS A 230 19.88 2.50 -7.41
N LEU A 231 20.55 2.75 -6.28
CA LEU A 231 21.88 3.37 -6.26
C LEU A 231 22.91 2.49 -6.97
N ASP A 232 22.94 1.19 -6.69
CA ASP A 232 23.86 0.24 -7.32
C ASP A 232 23.65 0.17 -8.84
N ALA A 233 22.39 0.14 -9.28
CA ALA A 233 22.05 0.17 -10.69
C ALA A 233 22.49 1.47 -11.38
N ASN A 234 22.42 2.61 -10.70
CA ASN A 234 22.90 3.90 -11.22
C ASN A 234 24.43 3.98 -11.25
N ASN A 235 25.11 3.41 -10.25
CA ASN A 235 26.56 3.31 -10.21
C ASN A 235 27.10 2.42 -11.33
N GLN A 236 26.48 1.26 -11.56
CA GLN A 236 26.82 0.39 -12.70
C GLN A 236 26.64 1.09 -14.04
N GLN A 237 25.56 1.87 -14.21
CA GLN A 237 25.35 2.69 -15.41
C GLN A 237 26.46 3.73 -15.62
N THR A 238 26.97 4.30 -14.53
CA THR A 238 28.03 5.33 -14.58
C THR A 238 29.40 4.72 -14.87
N LEU A 239 29.69 3.54 -14.32
CA LEU A 239 30.98 2.87 -14.44
C LEU A 239 31.17 2.12 -15.76
N ALA A 240 30.08 1.67 -16.40
CA ALA A 240 30.15 0.93 -17.67
C ALA A 240 29.10 1.38 -18.70
N PRO A 241 29.13 2.65 -19.15
CA PRO A 241 28.12 3.19 -20.07
C PRO A 241 28.10 2.49 -21.44
N HIS A 242 29.22 1.92 -21.87
CA HIS A 242 29.36 1.19 -23.13
C HIS A 242 28.52 -0.12 -23.13
N GLN A 243 28.43 -0.83 -22.00
CA GLN A 243 27.60 -2.03 -21.88
C GLN A 243 26.12 -1.72 -22.10
N ARG A 244 25.67 -0.54 -21.69
CA ARG A 244 24.29 -0.08 -21.94
C ARG A 244 24.05 0.26 -23.41
N ALA A 245 24.98 0.95 -24.06
CA ALA A 245 24.85 1.27 -25.48
C ALA A 245 24.69 -0.02 -26.30
N GLU A 246 25.50 -1.03 -25.99
CA GLU A 246 25.44 -2.35 -26.60
C GLU A 246 24.13 -3.10 -26.26
N GLU A 247 23.65 -3.05 -25.01
CA GLU A 247 22.36 -3.66 -24.64
C GLU A 247 21.14 -2.99 -25.27
N VAL A 248 21.15 -1.66 -25.39
CA VAL A 248 20.09 -0.90 -26.06
C VAL A 248 20.09 -1.21 -27.55
N GLU A 249 21.26 -1.29 -28.17
CA GLU A 249 21.39 -1.66 -29.58
C GLU A 249 20.95 -3.12 -29.81
N ARG A 250 21.33 -4.04 -28.92
CA ARG A 250 20.87 -5.44 -28.94
C ARG A 250 19.35 -5.56 -28.78
N LYS A 251 18.75 -4.81 -27.85
CA LYS A 251 17.28 -4.78 -27.68
C LYS A 251 16.57 -4.18 -28.90
N LYS A 252 17.16 -3.15 -29.51
CA LYS A 252 16.63 -2.55 -30.75
C LYS A 252 16.67 -3.56 -31.90
N ARG A 253 17.76 -4.31 -32.06
CA ARG A 253 17.88 -5.40 -33.05
C ARG A 253 16.85 -6.51 -32.80
N GLN A 254 16.71 -7.00 -31.57
CA GLN A 254 15.71 -8.02 -31.22
C GLN A 254 14.26 -7.58 -31.45
N ASN A 255 13.94 -6.31 -31.18
CA ASN A 255 12.60 -5.77 -31.45
C ASN A 255 12.34 -5.61 -32.95
N ALA A 256 13.35 -5.20 -33.72
CA ALA A 256 13.25 -5.13 -35.18
C ALA A 256 13.07 -6.53 -35.80
N GLU A 257 13.81 -7.53 -35.32
CA GLU A 257 13.66 -8.93 -35.73
C GLU A 257 12.25 -9.46 -35.43
N ARG A 258 11.73 -9.27 -34.21
CA ARG A 258 10.35 -9.67 -33.87
C ARG A 258 9.30 -8.96 -34.70
N GLN A 259 9.50 -7.67 -35.00
CA GLN A 259 8.57 -6.92 -35.84
C GLN A 259 8.60 -7.44 -37.28
N SER A 260 9.78 -7.77 -37.81
CA SER A 260 9.93 -8.37 -39.13
C SER A 260 9.36 -9.80 -39.22
N GLU A 261 9.44 -10.59 -38.14
CA GLU A 261 8.81 -11.92 -38.06
C GLU A 261 7.28 -11.80 -38.07
N ILE A 262 6.72 -10.80 -37.37
CA ILE A 262 5.28 -10.52 -37.39
C ILE A 262 4.84 -10.09 -38.79
N GLU A 263 5.54 -9.16 -39.43
CA GLU A 263 5.25 -8.68 -40.78
C GLU A 263 5.36 -9.81 -41.83
N ASN A 264 6.32 -10.72 -41.70
CA ASN A 264 6.47 -11.89 -42.58
C ASN A 264 5.48 -13.03 -42.27
N SER A 265 4.85 -13.04 -41.10
CA SER A 265 3.84 -14.04 -40.72
C SER A 265 2.40 -13.65 -41.07
N ILE A 266 2.18 -12.41 -41.51
CA ILE A 266 0.91 -11.97 -42.09
C ILE A 266 0.84 -12.53 -43.51
N VAL A 267 0.23 -13.71 -43.64
CA VAL A 267 -0.27 -14.19 -44.93
C VAL A 267 -1.34 -13.19 -45.37
N VAL A 268 -1.01 -12.36 -46.35
CA VAL A 268 -2.00 -11.51 -47.03
C VAL A 268 -3.00 -12.45 -47.69
N PRO A 269 -4.30 -12.46 -47.30
CA PRO A 269 -5.28 -13.25 -48.02
C PRO A 269 -5.32 -12.73 -49.45
N SER A 270 -5.07 -13.60 -50.42
CA SER A 270 -5.13 -13.19 -51.82
C SER A 270 -6.56 -12.69 -52.10
N GLU A 271 -6.68 -11.61 -52.89
CA GLU A 271 -7.98 -10.99 -53.23
C GLU A 271 -9.00 -11.97 -53.84
N LYS A 272 -8.58 -13.19 -54.24
CA LYS A 272 -9.47 -14.26 -54.67
C LYS A 272 -10.37 -14.82 -53.57
N GLU A 273 -9.93 -14.87 -52.31
CA GLU A 273 -10.74 -15.48 -51.23
C GLU A 273 -11.88 -14.58 -50.74
N LYS A 274 -11.82 -13.27 -51.00
CA LYS A 274 -12.90 -12.33 -50.63
C LYS A 274 -14.07 -12.31 -51.61
N MET A 275 -13.90 -12.80 -52.84
CA MET A 275 -14.98 -12.80 -53.83
C MET A 275 -15.89 -14.05 -53.77
N GLU A 276 -15.43 -15.17 -53.21
CA GLU A 276 -16.24 -16.41 -53.16
C GLU A 276 -17.27 -16.45 -52.02
N GLN A 277 -17.24 -15.53 -51.04
CA GLN A 277 -18.17 -15.56 -49.89
C GLN A 277 -19.41 -14.65 -50.03
N MET A 278 -19.65 -14.01 -51.19
CA MET A 278 -20.77 -13.07 -51.35
C MET A 278 -21.86 -13.50 -52.34
N PHE A 279 -21.86 -14.75 -52.79
CA PHE A 279 -22.94 -15.28 -53.65
C PHE A 279 -23.31 -16.70 -53.24
N GLU A 280 -24.21 -16.83 -52.27
CA GLU A 280 -25.21 -17.89 -52.27
C GLU A 280 -26.55 -17.30 -51.78
N ASP A 281 -27.54 -17.43 -52.66
CA ASP A 281 -28.83 -16.74 -52.82
C ASP A 281 -29.90 -17.19 -51.79
N PRO A 282 -30.91 -16.36 -51.43
CA PRO A 282 -31.99 -16.78 -50.54
C PRO A 282 -33.20 -17.28 -51.35
N PHE A 283 -33.40 -18.60 -51.35
CA PHE A 283 -34.70 -19.24 -51.52
C PHE A 283 -35.05 -20.05 -50.28
#